data_AF-A0A812PCT6-F1
#
_entry.id   AF-A0A812PCT6-F1
#
_cell.length_a   1.000
_cell.length_b   1.000
_cell.length_c   1.000
_cell.angle_alpha   90.00
_cell.angle_beta   90.00
_cell.angle_gamma   90.00
#
_symmetry.space_group_name_H-M   'P 1'
#
loop_
_entity.id
_entity.type
_entity.pdbx_description
1 polymer ?
#
loop_
_entity_poly.entity_id
_entity_poly.type
_entity_poly.pdbx_seq_one_letter_code
_entity_poly.pdbx_strand_id
1 'polypeptide(L)'
;MNLPLLRSRAFAGDRVGFDLLKRWISNAFMREVRDTSPVGCPWQSLISALEESRRRRWREARAEGEMLELDPITEADIRTALVHAYQDMPPAAHRAVAEAKLKDELSIFQMAHFPDADAVIRHWKWYLHCLTFESHEFTSDGTCWDKFPDLDDPCIVRMPLDCVDLQILARIFKVQITVSRLGREALRLLPSEEDGCEDVIHLIMHAGLWAALLSSRAPIPEADIVGAVVKLSNDLSCFQDFANKTACILSYDEVQDFCTACVGRYVIPVQRDGICRIIACDESRHHPRYRTREIDVRSREIRRSRAHLDGPGPGDAPSFFGIPDGSLEFQVLLDLVTQMACERLLATRSHLKGEVPVKPDRYARYLARLEDLAPLPSNVEVKRVQLEQPYIQRTKGSCGSEEIISGRRSLEEVVQMLDKGSTTVWILCPCTFTPPVSQRNSLLSCQYGAYIGLISNGREFSDGSKLFLAKPAGVRGAHMPRWVSSDVICQFSVKEEFAPSSEWPYPQEFLSLSVGDLLLITDRATGKWEGWARGRLWKSHGSQEGLFPLHCVKPELYVKSWYKEGSERESQEQPEPEDEPEAAPVYPPRQMRR
;
A
#
# COMPACT_ATOMS: atom_id res chain seq x y z
N MET A 1 -14.77 10.85 25.04
CA MET A 1 -13.44 10.74 24.38
C MET A 1 -13.66 10.79 22.88
N ASN A 2 -12.86 11.57 22.14
CA ASN A 2 -12.89 11.53 20.66
C ASN A 2 -12.18 10.26 20.16
N LEU A 3 -12.96 9.20 19.93
CA LEU A 3 -12.51 7.91 19.38
C LEU A 3 -11.73 7.95 18.04
N PRO A 4 -11.83 8.97 17.16
CA PRO A 4 -11.04 9.03 15.93
C PRO A 4 -9.52 9.04 16.13
N LEU A 5 -9.02 9.38 17.33
CA LEU A 5 -7.60 9.38 17.69
C LEU A 5 -7.01 7.97 17.89
N LEU A 6 -7.85 6.96 18.13
CA LEU A 6 -7.42 5.56 18.27
C LEU A 6 -7.39 4.80 16.94
N ARG A 7 -7.78 5.45 15.83
CA ARG A 7 -7.56 4.90 14.50
C ARG A 7 -6.05 4.91 14.26
N SER A 8 -5.43 3.73 14.14
CA SER A 8 -4.06 3.58 13.66
C SER A 8 -3.91 4.30 12.32
N ARG A 9 -3.48 5.58 12.34
CA ARG A 9 -3.18 6.40 11.16
C ARG A 9 -1.87 5.95 10.53
N ALA A 10 -1.77 4.67 10.18
CA ALA A 10 -0.71 4.21 9.32
C ALA A 10 -1.04 4.71 7.91
N PHE A 11 -0.38 5.77 7.48
CA PHE A 11 -0.47 6.23 6.10
C PHE A 11 0.12 5.15 5.18
N ALA A 12 -0.25 5.13 3.90
CA ALA A 12 0.28 4.15 2.95
C ALA A 12 1.83 4.11 2.94
N GLY A 13 2.48 5.26 3.20
CA GLY A 13 3.93 5.35 3.35
C GLY A 13 4.50 4.64 4.58
N ASP A 14 3.78 4.59 5.70
CA ASP A 14 4.24 3.95 6.94
C ASP A 14 4.37 2.44 6.78
N ARG A 15 3.50 1.82 5.96
CA ARG A 15 3.58 0.39 5.64
C ARG A 15 4.84 0.07 4.83
N VAL A 16 5.17 0.90 3.84
CA VAL A 16 6.39 0.71 3.04
C VAL A 16 7.64 0.87 3.91
N GLY A 17 7.68 1.92 4.75
CA GLY A 17 8.79 2.11 5.69
C GLY A 17 8.95 0.95 6.67
N PHE A 18 7.83 0.40 7.16
CA PHE A 18 7.83 -0.78 8.02
C PHE A 18 8.30 -2.04 7.30
N ASP A 19 7.86 -2.29 6.06
CA ASP A 19 8.31 -3.43 5.25
C ASP A 19 9.81 -3.38 4.94
N LEU A 20 10.33 -2.19 4.62
CA LEU A 20 11.76 -1.96 4.43
C LEU A 20 12.55 -2.23 5.73
N LEU A 21 12.04 -1.76 6.87
CA LEU A 21 12.66 -2.01 8.18
C LEU A 21 12.68 -3.50 8.52
N LYS A 22 11.55 -4.22 8.33
CA LYS A 22 11.46 -5.67 8.54
C LYS A 22 12.53 -6.39 7.71
N ARG A 23 12.61 -6.09 6.41
CA ARG A 23 13.59 -6.72 5.51
C ARG A 23 15.03 -6.40 5.91
N TRP A 24 15.31 -5.15 6.27
CA TRP A 24 16.64 -4.75 6.71
C TRP A 24 17.07 -5.48 8.00
N ILE A 25 16.21 -5.52 9.02
CA ILE A 25 16.50 -6.22 10.29
C ILE A 25 16.60 -7.73 10.05
N SER A 26 15.68 -8.31 9.28
CA SER A 26 15.72 -9.73 8.93
C SER A 26 17.08 -10.12 8.33
N ASN A 27 17.56 -9.34 7.37
CA ASN A 27 18.86 -9.56 6.72
C ASN A 27 20.03 -9.29 7.67
N ALA A 28 20.01 -8.19 8.43
CA ALA A 28 21.10 -7.81 9.33
C ALA A 28 21.33 -8.83 10.44
N PHE A 29 20.26 -9.46 10.94
CA PHE A 29 20.33 -10.44 12.02
C PHE A 29 20.21 -11.89 11.54
N MET A 30 20.07 -12.14 10.23
CA MET A 30 19.84 -13.47 9.64
C MET A 30 18.68 -14.22 10.31
N ARG A 31 17.60 -13.48 10.59
CA ARG A 31 16.45 -13.94 11.37
C ARG A 31 15.16 -13.73 10.60
N GLU A 32 14.20 -14.63 10.80
CA GLU A 32 12.89 -14.50 10.18
C GLU A 32 12.09 -13.37 10.84
N VAL A 33 11.38 -12.57 10.05
CA VAL A 33 10.40 -11.61 10.56
C VAL A 33 9.02 -12.12 10.21
N ARG A 34 8.18 -12.33 11.24
CA ARG A 34 6.82 -12.82 11.04
C ARG A 34 5.83 -11.67 11.00
N ASP A 35 5.03 -11.64 9.93
CA ASP A 35 3.88 -10.76 9.84
C ASP A 35 2.75 -11.21 10.74
N THR A 36 2.03 -10.24 11.29
CA THR A 36 0.85 -10.47 12.13
C THR A 36 -0.43 -10.34 11.32
N SER A 37 -1.51 -10.95 11.79
CA SER A 37 -2.85 -10.80 11.21
C SER A 37 -3.81 -10.37 12.30
N PRO A 38 -4.10 -9.07 12.43
CA PRO A 38 -3.88 -8.00 11.45
C PRO A 38 -2.43 -7.47 11.40
N VAL A 39 -2.02 -6.97 10.23
CA VAL A 39 -0.64 -6.47 9.97
C VAL A 39 -0.24 -5.40 10.99
N GLY A 40 0.94 -5.54 11.57
CA GLY A 40 1.50 -4.57 12.51
C GLY A 40 0.95 -4.67 13.94
N CYS A 41 0.26 -5.75 14.31
CA CYS A 41 -0.35 -5.91 15.62
C CYS A 41 0.72 -6.11 16.71
N PRO A 42 0.79 -5.24 17.74
CA PRO A 42 1.78 -5.36 18.80
C PRO A 42 1.63 -6.65 19.62
N TRP A 43 0.40 -6.99 20.03
CA TRP A 43 0.14 -8.15 20.89
C TRP A 43 0.52 -9.46 20.19
N GLN A 44 0.10 -9.64 18.94
CA GLN A 44 0.47 -10.83 18.16
C GLN A 44 1.97 -10.91 17.85
N SER A 45 2.64 -9.77 17.69
CA SER A 45 4.10 -9.73 17.54
C SER A 45 4.79 -10.20 18.82
N LEU A 46 4.32 -9.73 19.98
CA LEU A 46 4.83 -10.16 21.28
C LEU A 46 4.59 -11.65 21.51
N ILE A 47 3.37 -12.16 21.25
CA ILE A 47 3.03 -13.59 21.36
C ILE A 47 3.95 -14.41 20.49
N SER A 48 4.11 -14.04 19.21
CA SER A 48 4.97 -14.77 18.28
C SER A 48 6.41 -14.84 18.76
N ALA A 49 6.92 -13.76 19.36
CA ALA A 49 8.27 -13.70 19.90
C ALA A 49 8.43 -14.55 21.19
N LEU A 50 7.44 -14.51 22.09
CA LEU A 50 7.41 -15.32 23.31
C LEU A 50 7.26 -16.81 23.02
N GLU A 51 6.39 -17.18 22.08
CA GLU A 51 6.25 -18.57 21.60
C GLU A 51 7.55 -19.11 21.05
N GLU A 52 8.26 -18.32 20.23
CA GLU A 52 9.54 -18.73 19.67
C GLU A 52 10.62 -18.92 20.75
N SER A 53 10.64 -18.05 21.76
CA SER A 53 11.47 -18.21 22.96
C SER A 53 11.16 -19.53 23.69
N ARG A 54 9.88 -19.81 23.96
CA ARG A 54 9.46 -21.07 24.59
C ARG A 54 9.83 -22.30 23.75
N ARG A 55 9.63 -22.25 22.43
CA ARG A 55 10.03 -23.32 21.51
C ARG A 55 11.53 -23.54 21.49
N ARG A 56 12.33 -22.49 21.64
CA ARG A 56 13.80 -22.61 21.76
C ARG A 56 14.18 -23.34 23.04
N ARG A 57 13.69 -22.88 24.20
CA ARG A 57 13.94 -23.53 25.49
C ARG A 57 13.48 -24.99 25.51
N TRP A 58 12.31 -25.26 24.94
CA TRP A 58 11.79 -26.62 24.81
C TRP A 58 12.72 -27.52 23.97
N ARG A 59 13.28 -27.00 22.86
CA ARG A 59 14.25 -27.74 22.04
C ARG A 59 15.56 -28.01 22.79
N GLU A 60 16.06 -27.03 23.54
CA GLU A 60 17.28 -27.13 24.34
C GLU A 60 17.11 -28.17 25.46
N ALA A 61 16.05 -28.05 26.25
CA ALA A 61 15.75 -28.99 27.33
C ALA A 61 15.51 -30.42 26.82
N ARG A 62 14.82 -30.57 25.68
CA ARG A 62 14.65 -31.88 25.04
C ARG A 62 15.98 -32.47 24.58
N ALA A 63 16.92 -31.66 24.11
CA ALA A 63 18.27 -32.12 23.74
C ALA A 63 19.07 -32.58 24.98
N GLU A 64 18.78 -32.01 26.14
CA GLU A 64 19.35 -32.37 27.45
C GLU A 64 18.62 -33.57 28.11
N GLY A 65 17.54 -34.07 27.50
CA GLY A 65 16.78 -35.21 28.01
C GLY A 65 15.69 -34.84 29.03
N GLU A 66 15.42 -33.55 29.22
CA GLU A 66 14.33 -33.07 30.05
C GLU A 66 12.99 -33.10 29.30
N MET A 67 11.93 -33.56 29.98
CA MET A 67 10.58 -33.60 29.43
C MET A 67 9.81 -32.36 29.86
N LEU A 68 9.95 -31.27 29.10
CA LEU A 68 9.13 -30.06 29.25
C LEU A 68 7.89 -30.13 28.34
N GLU A 69 6.72 -29.80 28.90
CA GLU A 69 5.49 -29.59 28.13
C GLU A 69 5.53 -28.20 27.48
N LEU A 70 5.16 -28.14 26.19
CA LEU A 70 5.11 -26.88 25.44
C LEU A 70 3.68 -26.32 25.50
N ASP A 71 3.40 -25.55 26.54
CA ASP A 71 2.12 -24.85 26.65
C ASP A 71 2.09 -23.61 25.74
N PRO A 72 1.13 -23.54 24.79
CA PRO A 72 0.97 -22.36 23.95
C PRO A 72 0.60 -21.15 24.82
N ILE A 73 1.14 -19.98 24.47
CA ILE A 73 0.80 -18.73 25.15
C ILE A 73 -0.21 -17.97 24.30
N THR A 74 -1.37 -17.66 24.85
CA THR A 74 -2.42 -16.91 24.14
C THR A 74 -2.33 -15.41 24.42
N GLU A 75 -3.02 -14.59 23.63
CA GLU A 75 -3.12 -13.15 23.90
C GLU A 75 -3.84 -12.89 25.23
N ALA A 76 -4.90 -13.65 25.50
CA ALA A 76 -5.65 -13.61 26.74
C ALA A 76 -4.75 -13.86 27.96
N ASP A 77 -3.83 -14.83 27.89
CA ASP A 77 -2.91 -15.14 29.01
C ASP A 77 -1.99 -13.95 29.32
N ILE A 78 -1.38 -13.36 28.28
CA ILE A 78 -0.46 -12.22 28.42
C ILE A 78 -1.21 -11.02 29.01
N ARG A 79 -2.38 -10.71 28.48
CA ARG A 79 -3.22 -9.59 28.94
C ARG A 79 -3.69 -9.78 30.37
N THR A 80 -4.14 -10.99 30.70
CA THR A 80 -4.57 -11.34 32.06
C THR A 80 -3.41 -11.19 33.05
N ALA A 81 -2.22 -11.70 32.70
CA ALA A 81 -1.03 -11.53 33.52
C ALA A 81 -0.66 -10.05 33.72
N LEU A 82 -0.74 -9.22 32.67
CA LEU A 82 -0.50 -7.79 32.77
C LEU A 82 -1.52 -7.07 33.68
N VAL A 83 -2.81 -7.41 33.54
CA VAL A 83 -3.88 -6.85 34.38
C VAL A 83 -3.67 -7.21 35.84
N HIS A 84 -3.35 -8.48 36.14
CA HIS A 84 -3.03 -8.91 37.51
C HIS A 84 -1.82 -8.15 38.06
N ALA A 85 -0.73 -8.04 37.30
CA ALA A 85 0.43 -7.29 37.74
C ALA A 85 0.10 -5.82 38.06
N TYR A 86 -0.77 -5.17 37.29
CA TYR A 86 -1.23 -3.82 37.60
C TYR A 86 -2.16 -3.75 38.83
N GLN A 87 -3.00 -4.76 39.05
CA GLN A 87 -3.90 -4.81 40.21
C GLN A 87 -3.13 -5.04 41.51
N ASP A 88 -2.08 -5.86 41.46
CA ASP A 88 -1.28 -6.22 42.63
C ASP A 88 -0.23 -5.15 43.00
N MET A 89 -0.01 -4.16 42.13
CA MET A 89 0.90 -3.06 42.42
C MET A 89 0.43 -2.19 43.60
N PRO A 90 1.33 -1.76 44.50
CA PRO A 90 0.97 -0.85 45.57
C PRO A 90 0.56 0.52 45.03
N PRO A 91 -0.29 1.29 45.73
CA PRO A 91 -0.77 2.59 45.25
C PRO A 91 0.33 3.59 44.89
N ALA A 92 1.47 3.54 45.60
CA ALA A 92 2.62 4.38 45.29
C ALA A 92 3.23 4.06 43.90
N ALA A 93 3.24 2.78 43.51
CA ALA A 93 3.72 2.35 42.20
C ALA A 93 2.75 2.76 41.08
N HIS A 94 1.43 2.77 41.33
CA HIS A 94 0.44 3.23 40.34
C HIS A 94 0.71 4.66 39.88
N ARG A 95 1.09 5.56 40.78
CA ARG A 95 1.43 6.95 40.41
C ARG A 95 2.67 7.01 39.51
N ALA A 96 3.74 6.28 39.87
CA ALA A 96 4.95 6.22 39.06
C ALA A 96 4.70 5.63 37.67
N VAL A 97 3.89 4.57 37.58
CA VAL A 97 3.47 3.95 36.32
C VAL A 97 2.64 4.93 35.49
N ALA A 98 1.69 5.64 36.09
CA ALA A 98 0.87 6.64 35.42
C ALA A 98 1.74 7.77 34.83
N GLU A 99 2.72 8.26 35.59
CA GLU A 99 3.68 9.26 35.11
C GLU A 99 4.57 8.72 33.97
N ALA A 100 5.00 7.47 34.05
CA ALA A 100 5.76 6.82 32.99
C ALA A 100 4.92 6.68 31.71
N LYS A 101 3.65 6.28 31.84
CA LYS A 101 2.71 6.18 30.72
C LYS A 101 2.39 7.53 30.07
N LEU A 102 2.45 8.65 30.80
CA LEU A 102 2.29 9.98 30.18
C LEU A 102 3.54 10.41 29.39
N LYS A 103 4.71 9.88 29.72
CA LYS A 103 5.97 10.17 29.02
C LYS A 103 6.16 9.31 27.77
N ASP A 104 5.49 8.16 27.70
CA ASP A 104 5.60 7.25 26.57
C ASP A 104 4.74 7.71 25.38
N GLU A 105 5.36 7.93 24.23
CA GLU A 105 4.70 8.32 22.98
C GLU A 105 3.66 7.29 22.49
N LEU A 106 3.78 6.02 22.89
CA LEU A 106 2.90 4.92 22.47
C LEU A 106 1.74 4.66 23.43
N SER A 107 1.78 5.25 24.62
CA SER A 107 0.76 5.04 25.63
C SER A 107 -0.56 5.69 25.22
N ILE A 108 -1.66 4.96 25.45
CA ILE A 108 -3.01 5.45 25.19
C ILE A 108 -3.30 6.78 25.91
N PHE A 109 -2.75 6.98 27.10
CA PHE A 109 -2.97 8.19 27.89
C PHE A 109 -2.28 9.40 27.27
N GLN A 110 -1.08 9.20 26.72
CA GLN A 110 -0.36 10.26 26.02
C GLN A 110 -1.02 10.57 24.67
N MET A 111 -1.43 9.54 23.93
CA MET A 111 -2.17 9.68 22.67
C MET A 111 -3.52 10.39 22.85
N ALA A 112 -4.19 10.17 23.99
CA ALA A 112 -5.44 10.82 24.35
C ALA A 112 -5.25 12.17 25.07
N HIS A 113 -4.02 12.67 25.18
CA HIS A 113 -3.66 13.96 25.78
C HIS A 113 -4.17 14.13 27.22
N PHE A 114 -4.01 13.09 28.04
CA PHE A 114 -4.28 13.20 29.47
C PHE A 114 -3.33 14.22 30.11
N PRO A 115 -3.83 15.14 30.96
CA PRO A 115 -3.03 16.27 31.44
C PRO A 115 -2.01 15.89 32.52
N ASP A 116 -2.33 14.89 33.35
CA ASP A 116 -1.53 14.53 34.53
C ASP A 116 -1.80 13.10 34.99
N ALA A 117 -0.97 12.61 35.92
CA ALA A 117 -1.04 11.26 36.45
C ALA A 117 -2.34 10.99 37.22
N ASP A 118 -2.90 12.02 37.88
CA ASP A 118 -4.16 11.88 38.62
C ASP A 118 -5.34 11.63 37.66
N ALA A 119 -5.33 12.23 36.46
CA ALA A 119 -6.29 11.95 35.40
C ALA A 119 -6.17 10.52 34.87
N VAL A 120 -4.95 10.01 34.72
CA VAL A 120 -4.68 8.61 34.35
C VAL A 120 -5.21 7.66 35.41
N ILE A 121 -4.90 7.91 36.69
CA ILE A 121 -5.36 7.08 37.81
C ILE A 121 -6.89 7.04 37.88
N ARG A 122 -7.59 8.15 37.65
CA ARG A 122 -9.07 8.19 37.58
C ARG A 122 -9.64 7.25 36.51
N HIS A 123 -8.89 7.01 35.43
CA HIS A 123 -9.30 6.14 34.31
C HIS A 123 -8.61 4.77 34.33
N TRP A 124 -7.86 4.46 35.39
CA TRP A 124 -7.07 3.22 35.48
C TRP A 124 -7.94 1.97 35.38
N LYS A 125 -9.07 1.94 36.11
CA LYS A 125 -10.02 0.81 36.05
C LYS A 125 -10.56 0.56 34.65
N TRP A 126 -10.85 1.63 33.90
CA TRP A 126 -11.28 1.54 32.51
C TRP A 126 -10.17 0.99 31.61
N TYR A 127 -8.94 1.48 31.78
CA TYR A 127 -7.78 0.97 31.04
C TYR A 127 -7.54 -0.53 31.29
N LEU A 128 -7.57 -0.97 32.56
CA LEU A 128 -7.44 -2.39 32.91
C LEU A 128 -8.56 -3.24 32.33
N HIS A 129 -9.80 -2.74 32.31
CA HIS A 129 -10.89 -3.43 31.65
C HIS A 129 -10.67 -3.53 30.13
N CYS A 130 -10.20 -2.47 29.49
CA CYS A 130 -9.93 -2.51 28.06
C CYS A 130 -8.76 -3.44 27.70
N LEU A 131 -7.82 -3.68 28.62
CA LEU A 131 -6.76 -4.67 28.43
C LEU A 131 -7.28 -6.11 28.37
N THR A 132 -8.45 -6.44 28.93
CA THR A 132 -8.95 -7.83 28.94
C THR A 132 -9.46 -8.31 27.60
N PHE A 133 -9.69 -7.44 26.62
CA PHE A 133 -10.22 -7.81 25.30
C PHE A 133 -9.08 -8.08 24.31
N GLU A 134 -9.08 -9.24 23.67
CA GLU A 134 -8.06 -9.60 22.68
C GLU A 134 -8.12 -8.73 21.41
N SER A 135 -7.00 -8.61 20.69
CA SER A 135 -6.89 -7.75 19.51
C SER A 135 -7.82 -8.14 18.36
N HIS A 136 -8.24 -9.40 18.32
CA HIS A 136 -9.14 -9.94 17.30
C HIS A 136 -10.64 -9.79 17.67
N GLU A 137 -10.97 -9.41 18.90
CA GLU A 137 -12.38 -9.22 19.29
C GLU A 137 -13.03 -8.01 18.61
N PHE A 138 -12.22 -7.07 18.12
CA PHE A 138 -12.66 -5.84 17.44
C PHE A 138 -12.28 -5.81 15.96
N THR A 139 -12.06 -6.95 15.31
CA THR A 139 -11.75 -6.99 13.87
C THR A 139 -13.01 -7.05 13.00
N SER A 140 -12.87 -6.61 11.75
CA SER A 140 -13.96 -6.45 10.77
C SER A 140 -14.58 -7.76 10.26
N ASP A 141 -14.04 -8.90 10.68
CA ASP A 141 -14.35 -10.27 10.25
C ASP A 141 -15.42 -10.97 11.12
N GLY A 142 -16.18 -10.23 11.93
CA GLY A 142 -17.56 -10.64 12.21
C GLY A 142 -17.84 -11.35 13.54
N THR A 143 -16.85 -11.82 14.29
CA THR A 143 -17.13 -12.78 15.40
C THR A 143 -17.71 -12.17 16.69
N CYS A 144 -17.57 -10.86 16.92
CA CYS A 144 -18.14 -10.20 18.12
C CYS A 144 -19.15 -9.08 17.80
N TRP A 145 -19.51 -8.87 16.53
CA TRP A 145 -20.45 -7.79 16.16
C TRP A 145 -21.87 -8.02 16.67
N ASP A 146 -22.25 -9.29 16.86
CA ASP A 146 -23.52 -9.65 17.51
C ASP A 146 -23.64 -9.07 18.93
N LYS A 147 -22.52 -8.73 19.58
CA LYS A 147 -22.50 -8.11 20.92
C LYS A 147 -22.58 -6.58 20.90
N PHE A 148 -22.35 -5.94 19.75
CA PHE A 148 -22.32 -4.47 19.61
C PHE A 148 -23.02 -4.01 18.31
N PRO A 149 -24.33 -4.25 18.15
CA PRO A 149 -25.06 -3.96 16.91
C PRO A 149 -25.17 -2.47 16.56
N ASP A 150 -24.89 -1.56 17.50
CA ASP A 150 -25.10 -0.11 17.35
C ASP A 150 -23.89 0.64 16.75
N LEU A 151 -22.80 -0.04 16.37
CA LEU A 151 -21.62 0.58 15.78
C LEU A 151 -21.70 0.57 14.25
N ASP A 152 -22.12 1.69 13.67
CA ASP A 152 -22.36 1.88 12.23
C ASP A 152 -21.11 1.74 11.31
N ASP A 153 -19.90 1.64 11.86
CA ASP A 153 -18.64 1.59 11.10
C ASP A 153 -17.61 0.69 11.81
N PRO A 154 -17.06 -0.36 11.14
CA PRO A 154 -16.10 -1.27 11.75
C PRO A 154 -14.76 -0.56 12.03
N CYS A 155 -14.68 0.14 13.16
CA CYS A 155 -13.43 0.65 13.66
C CYS A 155 -12.74 -0.43 14.49
N ILE A 156 -11.55 -0.83 14.05
CA ILE A 156 -10.72 -1.74 14.83
C ILE A 156 -10.13 -0.97 16.01
N VAL A 157 -10.81 -1.01 17.15
CA VAL A 157 -10.30 -0.44 18.41
C VAL A 157 -9.34 -1.45 19.02
N ARG A 158 -8.04 -1.12 19.07
CA ARG A 158 -7.03 -1.95 19.75
C ARG A 158 -6.42 -1.16 20.87
N MET A 159 -6.30 -1.79 22.04
CA MET A 159 -5.47 -1.22 23.10
C MET A 159 -4.01 -1.26 22.63
N PRO A 160 -3.32 -0.11 22.50
CA PRO A 160 -1.91 -0.10 22.15
C PRO A 160 -1.08 -0.78 23.22
N LEU A 161 0.03 -1.37 22.80
CA LEU A 161 1.07 -1.89 23.69
C LEU A 161 2.16 -0.83 23.78
N ASP A 162 2.42 -0.33 24.98
CA ASP A 162 3.44 0.68 25.22
C ASP A 162 4.70 0.10 25.92
N CYS A 163 5.75 0.92 26.07
CA CYS A 163 7.01 0.48 26.65
C CYS A 163 6.87 0.18 28.15
N VAL A 164 5.92 0.80 28.85
CA VAL A 164 5.64 0.52 30.26
C VAL A 164 5.01 -0.87 30.39
N ASP A 165 4.07 -1.20 29.51
CA ASP A 165 3.49 -2.55 29.41
C ASP A 165 4.58 -3.59 29.13
N LEU A 166 5.42 -3.33 28.12
CA LEU A 166 6.53 -4.23 27.78
C LEU A 166 7.52 -4.42 28.94
N GLN A 167 7.81 -3.38 29.72
CA GLN A 167 8.69 -3.49 30.88
C GLN A 167 8.12 -4.39 31.97
N ILE A 168 6.81 -4.35 32.19
CA ILE A 168 6.12 -5.22 33.16
C ILE A 168 6.07 -6.64 32.62
N LEU A 169 5.77 -6.82 31.34
CA LEU A 169 5.76 -8.13 30.69
C LEU A 169 7.16 -8.77 30.66
N ALA A 170 8.22 -7.98 30.44
CA ALA A 170 9.61 -8.44 30.54
C ALA A 170 9.90 -9.05 31.93
N ARG A 171 9.38 -8.42 32.99
CA ARG A 171 9.49 -8.92 34.37
C ARG A 171 8.66 -10.18 34.59
N ILE A 172 7.38 -10.18 34.21
CA ILE A 172 6.47 -11.33 34.39
C ILE A 172 7.02 -12.59 33.72
N PHE A 173 7.51 -12.46 32.49
CA PHE A 173 8.01 -13.59 31.71
C PHE A 173 9.51 -13.83 31.86
N LYS A 174 10.21 -13.05 32.69
CA LYS A 174 11.67 -13.10 32.90
C LYS A 174 12.46 -13.10 31.60
N VAL A 175 12.05 -12.27 30.64
CA VAL A 175 12.69 -12.14 29.34
C VAL A 175 13.21 -10.72 29.13
N GLN A 176 14.35 -10.60 28.47
CA GLN A 176 14.77 -9.33 27.90
C GLN A 176 13.98 -9.08 26.61
N ILE A 177 13.30 -7.93 26.54
CA ILE A 177 12.61 -7.49 25.33
C ILE A 177 13.43 -6.41 24.63
N THR A 178 13.90 -6.69 23.42
CA THR A 178 14.64 -5.74 22.59
C THR A 178 13.76 -5.20 21.45
N VAL A 179 13.43 -3.91 21.47
CA VAL A 179 12.60 -3.26 20.44
C VAL A 179 13.47 -2.42 19.51
N SER A 180 13.61 -2.87 18.26
CA SER A 180 14.36 -2.18 17.21
C SER A 180 13.46 -1.19 16.49
N ARG A 181 13.92 0.06 16.36
CA ARG A 181 13.13 1.19 15.81
C ARG A 181 13.92 1.90 14.72
N LEU A 182 13.28 2.26 13.62
CA LEU A 182 13.97 2.96 12.53
C LEU A 182 14.58 4.27 13.03
N GLY A 183 15.88 4.42 12.84
CA GLY A 183 16.66 5.58 13.24
C GLY A 183 16.88 5.73 14.75
N ARG A 184 16.15 5.05 15.65
CA ARG A 184 16.34 5.21 17.10
C ARG A 184 17.22 4.07 17.65
N GLU A 185 17.89 4.34 18.77
CA GLU A 185 18.56 3.27 19.51
C GLU A 185 17.54 2.20 19.92
N ALA A 186 17.97 0.94 19.82
CA ALA A 186 17.17 -0.20 20.20
C ALA A 186 16.85 -0.12 21.70
N LEU A 187 15.57 -0.14 22.04
CA LEU A 187 15.13 -0.14 23.43
C LEU A 187 15.35 -1.53 24.00
N ARG A 188 16.02 -1.63 25.16
CA ARG A 188 16.24 -2.88 25.87
C ARG A 188 15.52 -2.82 27.20
N LEU A 189 14.50 -3.66 27.36
CA LEU A 189 13.71 -3.78 28.56
C LEU A 189 14.15 -5.06 29.26
N LEU A 190 14.68 -4.92 30.47
CA LEU A 190 15.27 -6.01 31.24
C LEU A 190 14.33 -6.37 32.40
N PRO A 191 14.23 -7.65 32.80
CA PRO A 191 13.62 -8.00 34.08
C PRO A 191 14.40 -7.38 35.25
N SER A 192 13.83 -7.39 36.45
CA SER A 192 14.56 -6.98 37.66
C SER A 192 15.83 -7.82 37.81
N GLU A 193 16.93 -7.25 38.32
CA GLU A 193 18.17 -8.00 38.57
C GLU A 193 17.92 -9.22 39.48
N GLU A 194 16.98 -9.09 40.41
CA GLU A 194 16.56 -10.15 41.33
C GLU A 194 15.81 -11.30 40.62
N ASP A 195 15.10 -11.01 39.53
CA ASP A 195 14.25 -11.98 38.83
C ASP A 195 15.06 -12.88 37.87
N GLY A 196 16.24 -12.41 37.44
CA GLY A 196 17.06 -13.04 36.40
C GLY A 196 16.47 -12.87 34.99
N CYS A 197 17.29 -13.15 33.97
CA CYS A 197 16.87 -13.14 32.57
C CYS A 197 17.02 -14.54 31.98
N GLU A 198 15.91 -15.16 31.63
CA GLU A 198 15.87 -16.52 31.09
C GLU A 198 16.07 -16.57 29.57
N ASP A 199 15.61 -15.55 28.83
CA ASP A 199 15.73 -15.50 27.37
C ASP A 199 15.68 -14.06 26.84
N VAL A 200 15.99 -13.89 25.56
CA VAL A 200 15.94 -12.63 24.83
C VAL A 200 14.99 -12.75 23.64
N ILE A 201 13.98 -11.87 23.61
CA ILE A 201 13.07 -11.71 22.48
C ILE A 201 13.29 -10.38 21.77
N HIS A 202 12.98 -10.35 20.47
CA HIS A 202 13.22 -9.20 19.61
C HIS A 202 11.95 -8.78 18.88
N LEU A 203 11.64 -7.49 18.96
CA LEU A 203 10.52 -6.86 18.29
C LEU A 203 11.02 -5.76 17.36
N ILE A 204 10.28 -5.53 16.28
CA ILE A 204 10.50 -4.45 15.32
C ILE A 204 9.33 -3.50 15.42
N MET A 205 9.58 -2.20 15.47
CA MET A 205 8.53 -1.19 15.55
C MET A 205 8.80 0.00 14.63
N HIS A 206 7.80 0.36 13.82
CA HIS A 206 7.80 1.57 13.00
C HIS A 206 6.38 2.14 12.87
N ALA A 207 6.21 3.44 13.14
CA ALA A 207 4.93 4.14 12.97
C ALA A 207 3.73 3.42 13.61
N GLY A 208 3.91 2.83 14.79
CA GLY A 208 2.87 2.07 15.50
C GLY A 208 2.62 0.65 14.98
N LEU A 209 3.30 0.22 13.92
CA LEU A 209 3.29 -1.15 13.42
C LEU A 209 4.39 -1.98 14.08
N TRP A 210 4.07 -3.23 14.41
CA TRP A 210 4.94 -4.17 15.11
C TRP A 210 5.11 -5.48 14.35
N ALA A 211 6.31 -6.06 14.44
CA ALA A 211 6.58 -7.42 13.97
C ALA A 211 7.53 -8.14 14.93
N ALA A 212 7.42 -9.46 14.97
CA ALA A 212 8.33 -10.31 15.72
C ALA A 212 9.57 -10.63 14.88
N LEU A 213 10.76 -10.49 15.47
CA LEU A 213 11.99 -11.02 14.91
C LEU A 213 12.27 -12.37 15.59
N LEU A 214 12.03 -13.44 14.84
CA LEU A 214 12.11 -14.82 15.32
C LEU A 214 13.55 -15.34 15.28
N SER A 215 13.74 -16.63 15.59
CA SER A 215 15.07 -17.25 15.58
C SER A 215 15.70 -17.30 14.18
N SER A 216 16.94 -17.80 14.11
CA SER A 216 17.72 -17.86 12.87
C SER A 216 16.85 -18.43 11.75
N ARG A 217 16.80 -17.72 10.61
CA ARG A 217 16.18 -18.25 9.40
C ARG A 217 16.84 -19.61 9.17
N ALA A 218 16.05 -20.69 9.09
CA ALA A 218 16.59 -21.96 8.62
C ALA A 218 17.37 -21.62 7.34
N PRO A 219 18.63 -22.10 7.18
CA PRO A 219 19.37 -21.86 5.95
C PRO A 219 18.41 -22.20 4.81
N ILE A 220 18.17 -21.22 3.93
CA ILE A 220 17.25 -21.37 2.81
C ILE A 220 17.59 -22.72 2.18
N PRO A 221 16.64 -23.68 2.10
CA PRO A 221 16.94 -25.02 1.62
C PRO A 221 17.68 -24.90 0.29
N GLU A 222 18.75 -25.67 0.15
CA GLU A 222 19.84 -25.38 -0.78
C GLU A 222 19.41 -25.39 -2.27
N ALA A 223 18.28 -26.03 -2.55
CA ALA A 223 17.60 -26.07 -3.86
C ALA A 223 16.81 -24.79 -4.22
N ASP A 224 16.66 -23.83 -3.30
CA ASP A 224 15.77 -22.66 -3.45
C ASP A 224 16.47 -21.41 -4.04
N ILE A 225 17.73 -21.54 -4.47
CA ILE A 225 18.46 -20.47 -5.18
C ILE A 225 18.11 -20.42 -6.67
N VAL A 226 17.37 -21.39 -7.21
CA VAL A 226 16.98 -21.42 -8.62
C VAL A 226 16.00 -20.29 -8.94
N GLY A 227 16.38 -19.42 -9.88
CA GLY A 227 15.69 -18.19 -10.21
C GLY A 227 16.18 -16.96 -9.44
N ALA A 228 17.08 -17.15 -8.48
CA ALA A 228 17.69 -16.05 -7.76
C ALA A 228 18.74 -15.33 -8.63
N VAL A 229 18.80 -14.01 -8.49
CA VAL A 229 19.91 -13.19 -8.97
C VAL A 229 20.95 -13.15 -7.87
N VAL A 230 22.19 -13.50 -8.18
CA VAL A 230 23.31 -13.62 -7.25
C VAL A 230 24.50 -12.79 -7.71
N LYS A 231 25.43 -12.46 -6.81
CA LYS A 231 26.76 -11.92 -7.12
C LYS A 231 27.77 -13.07 -7.05
N LEU A 232 28.54 -13.24 -8.12
CA LEU A 232 29.60 -14.25 -8.17
C LEU A 232 30.86 -13.79 -7.44
N SER A 233 31.63 -14.74 -6.92
CA SER A 233 32.86 -14.52 -6.18
C SER A 233 34.01 -14.05 -7.08
N ASN A 234 35.11 -13.63 -6.44
CA ASN A 234 36.34 -13.31 -7.15
C ASN A 234 37.08 -14.55 -7.66
N ASP A 235 36.77 -15.71 -7.08
CA ASP A 235 37.49 -16.96 -7.31
C ASP A 235 36.60 -17.93 -8.08
N LEU A 236 36.46 -17.69 -9.39
CA LEU A 236 35.68 -18.53 -10.30
C LEU A 236 36.55 -19.39 -11.21
N SER A 237 37.80 -19.69 -10.80
CA SER A 237 38.75 -20.48 -11.60
C SER A 237 38.86 -20.00 -13.05
N CYS A 238 38.40 -20.79 -14.04
CA CYS A 238 38.46 -20.46 -15.46
C CYS A 238 37.44 -19.39 -15.92
N PHE A 239 36.59 -18.90 -15.02
CA PHE A 239 35.56 -17.88 -15.27
C PHE A 239 35.87 -16.53 -14.61
N GLN A 240 37.14 -16.17 -14.45
CA GLN A 240 37.58 -14.90 -13.84
C GLN A 240 36.97 -13.65 -14.50
N ASP A 241 36.69 -13.69 -15.82
CA ASP A 241 36.01 -12.60 -16.53
C ASP A 241 34.58 -12.33 -16.02
N PHE A 242 34.01 -13.26 -15.25
CA PHE A 242 32.70 -13.16 -14.61
C PHE A 242 32.77 -12.86 -13.12
N ALA A 243 33.97 -12.71 -12.55
CA ALA A 243 34.16 -12.35 -11.15
C ALA A 243 33.44 -11.04 -10.81
N ASN A 244 32.84 -10.98 -9.62
CA ASN A 244 32.00 -9.87 -9.13
C ASN A 244 30.76 -9.51 -9.96
N LYS A 245 30.47 -10.21 -11.06
CA LYS A 245 29.29 -9.92 -11.87
C LYS A 245 28.03 -10.51 -11.24
N THR A 246 26.90 -9.97 -11.65
CA THR A 246 25.59 -10.48 -11.29
C THR A 246 25.19 -11.60 -12.24
N ALA A 247 24.67 -12.70 -11.69
CA ALA A 247 24.24 -13.87 -12.43
C ALA A 247 22.83 -14.27 -12.00
N CYS A 248 22.03 -14.82 -12.91
CA CYS A 248 20.77 -15.47 -12.57
C CYS A 248 20.97 -16.98 -12.49
N ILE A 249 20.65 -17.62 -11.37
CA ILE A 249 20.76 -19.07 -11.24
C ILE A 249 19.60 -19.73 -12.00
N LEU A 250 19.92 -20.57 -12.97
CA LEU A 250 18.96 -21.24 -13.84
C LEU A 250 18.56 -22.62 -13.30
N SER A 251 19.50 -23.34 -12.71
CA SER A 251 19.31 -24.67 -12.13
C SER A 251 20.42 -24.96 -11.12
N TYR A 252 20.16 -25.96 -10.26
CA TYR A 252 21.12 -26.49 -9.29
C TYR A 252 21.23 -28.00 -9.51
N ASP A 253 22.46 -28.50 -9.67
CA ASP A 253 22.76 -29.92 -9.76
C ASP A 253 23.28 -30.40 -8.40
N GLU A 254 22.42 -31.12 -7.66
CA GLU A 254 22.72 -31.63 -6.33
C GLU A 254 23.81 -32.70 -6.33
N VAL A 255 23.99 -33.44 -7.43
CA VAL A 255 24.96 -34.55 -7.50
C VAL A 255 26.40 -34.02 -7.56
N GLN A 256 26.59 -32.88 -8.21
CA GLN A 256 27.91 -32.29 -8.44
C GLN A 256 28.12 -30.96 -7.69
N ASP A 257 27.14 -30.51 -6.92
CA ASP A 257 27.13 -29.27 -6.13
C ASP A 257 27.55 -28.02 -6.93
N PHE A 258 26.96 -27.86 -8.11
CA PHE A 258 27.14 -26.65 -8.92
C PHE A 258 25.81 -26.06 -9.36
N CYS A 259 25.82 -24.74 -9.48
CA CYS A 259 24.75 -23.95 -10.02
C CYS A 259 25.02 -23.65 -11.49
N THR A 260 24.00 -23.75 -12.34
CA THR A 260 24.09 -23.20 -13.70
C THR A 260 23.67 -21.74 -13.63
N ALA A 261 24.60 -20.81 -13.85
CA ALA A 261 24.38 -19.38 -13.71
C ALA A 261 24.44 -18.66 -15.06
N CYS A 262 23.52 -17.72 -15.29
CA CYS A 262 23.47 -16.90 -16.49
C CYS A 262 23.99 -15.48 -16.22
N VAL A 263 25.09 -15.10 -16.87
CA VAL A 263 25.68 -13.75 -16.83
C VAL A 263 25.56 -13.11 -18.21
N GLY A 264 24.57 -12.22 -18.38
CA GLY A 264 24.25 -11.63 -19.68
C GLY A 264 23.76 -12.68 -20.66
N ARG A 265 24.59 -13.03 -21.66
CA ARG A 265 24.31 -14.08 -22.66
C ARG A 265 25.03 -15.40 -22.41
N TYR A 266 25.88 -15.46 -21.39
CA TYR A 266 26.73 -16.60 -21.10
C TYR A 266 26.10 -17.45 -20.00
N VAL A 267 26.10 -18.76 -20.19
CA VAL A 267 25.68 -19.73 -19.18
C VAL A 267 26.95 -20.45 -18.71
N ILE A 268 27.25 -20.34 -17.42
CA ILE A 268 28.46 -20.88 -16.81
C ILE A 268 28.09 -21.77 -15.62
N PRO A 269 28.80 -22.88 -15.41
CA PRO A 269 28.73 -23.61 -14.16
C PRO A 269 29.48 -22.83 -13.08
N VAL A 270 28.85 -22.67 -11.92
CA VAL A 270 29.39 -21.95 -10.77
C VAL A 270 29.25 -22.88 -9.58
N GLN A 271 30.38 -23.24 -8.97
CA GLN A 271 30.36 -23.93 -7.68
C GLN A 271 29.69 -23.03 -6.64
N ARG A 272 29.02 -23.64 -5.68
CA ARG A 272 28.23 -22.90 -4.70
C ARG A 272 29.04 -21.88 -3.89
N ASP A 273 30.28 -22.22 -3.54
CA ASP A 273 31.23 -21.32 -2.87
C ASP A 273 31.66 -20.14 -3.76
N GLY A 274 31.44 -20.28 -5.07
CA GLY A 274 31.56 -19.22 -6.07
C GLY A 274 30.41 -18.20 -6.03
N ILE A 275 29.40 -18.36 -5.17
CA ILE A 275 28.32 -17.40 -4.98
C ILE A 275 28.58 -16.59 -3.70
N CYS A 276 28.98 -15.33 -3.85
CA CYS A 276 29.26 -14.46 -2.70
C CYS A 276 28.00 -13.99 -1.97
N ARG A 277 26.92 -13.67 -2.70
CA ARG A 277 25.65 -13.19 -2.09
C ARG A 277 24.47 -13.33 -3.04
N ILE A 278 23.28 -13.50 -2.49
CA ILE A 278 22.01 -13.40 -3.24
C ILE A 278 21.57 -11.93 -3.29
N ILE A 279 21.30 -11.42 -4.48
CA ILE A 279 20.87 -10.03 -4.76
C ILE A 279 19.34 -9.93 -4.77
N ALA A 280 18.67 -10.87 -5.43
CA ALA A 280 17.21 -10.94 -5.48
C ALA A 280 16.74 -12.38 -5.60
N CYS A 281 15.62 -12.74 -4.98
CA CYS A 281 14.96 -14.03 -5.15
C CYS A 281 13.46 -13.79 -5.35
N ASP A 282 12.84 -14.48 -6.31
CA ASP A 282 11.41 -14.35 -6.61
C ASP A 282 10.61 -15.24 -5.65
N GLU A 283 10.32 -14.71 -4.46
CA GLU A 283 9.62 -15.44 -3.39
C GLU A 283 8.24 -15.97 -3.83
N SER A 284 7.64 -15.37 -4.87
CA SER A 284 6.31 -15.74 -5.38
C SER A 284 6.27 -17.09 -6.11
N ARG A 285 7.41 -17.62 -6.54
CA ARG A 285 7.50 -18.93 -7.21
C ARG A 285 7.59 -20.11 -6.24
N HIS A 286 7.89 -19.87 -4.97
CA HIS A 286 8.13 -20.93 -3.98
C HIS A 286 6.85 -21.42 -3.28
N HIS A 287 5.66 -20.98 -3.73
CA HIS A 287 4.42 -21.62 -3.28
C HIS A 287 4.21 -22.92 -4.08
N PRO A 288 4.12 -24.10 -3.44
CA PRO A 288 3.99 -25.40 -4.13
C PRO A 288 2.73 -25.56 -5.01
N ARG A 289 1.87 -24.54 -5.08
CA ARG A 289 0.65 -24.51 -5.90
C ARG A 289 0.85 -23.98 -7.33
N TYR A 290 2.03 -23.48 -7.71
CA TYR A 290 2.27 -22.89 -9.04
C TYR A 290 3.41 -23.54 -9.84
N ARG A 291 3.52 -24.87 -9.83
CA ARG A 291 4.24 -25.60 -10.89
C ARG A 291 3.44 -25.54 -12.19
N THR A 292 3.58 -24.45 -12.95
CA THR A 292 2.97 -24.31 -14.27
C THR A 292 3.85 -24.90 -15.37
N ARG A 293 3.23 -25.62 -16.32
CA ARG A 293 3.84 -26.34 -17.45
C ARG A 293 4.65 -25.42 -18.38
N GLU A 294 5.68 -26.00 -19.01
CA GLU A 294 6.73 -25.45 -19.90
C GLU A 294 6.29 -24.55 -21.08
N ILE A 295 5.01 -24.27 -21.27
CA ILE A 295 4.48 -23.59 -22.47
C ILE A 295 4.63 -22.06 -22.38
N ASP A 296 4.83 -21.47 -21.19
CA ASP A 296 4.88 -20.01 -21.00
C ASP A 296 6.28 -19.37 -21.12
N VAL A 297 7.35 -20.18 -21.22
CA VAL A 297 8.73 -19.68 -21.29
C VAL A 297 9.03 -19.05 -22.66
N ARG A 298 8.52 -19.66 -23.75
CA ARG A 298 8.73 -19.16 -25.12
C ARG A 298 8.07 -17.81 -25.41
N SER A 299 6.94 -17.52 -24.77
CA SER A 299 6.20 -16.27 -24.98
C SER A 299 6.85 -15.05 -24.30
N ARG A 300 7.71 -15.28 -23.29
CA ARG A 300 8.44 -14.22 -22.56
C ARG A 300 9.77 -13.85 -23.21
N GLU A 301 10.39 -14.77 -23.94
CA GLU A 301 11.68 -14.55 -24.59
C GLU A 301 11.58 -13.58 -25.77
N ILE A 302 10.45 -13.60 -26.50
CA ILE A 302 10.15 -12.69 -27.61
C ILE A 302 9.98 -11.22 -27.16
N ARG A 303 9.59 -10.99 -25.89
CA ARG A 303 9.41 -9.64 -25.33
C ARG A 303 10.69 -9.03 -24.78
N ARG A 304 11.69 -9.85 -24.42
CA ARG A 304 12.98 -9.38 -23.88
C ARG A 304 13.93 -8.84 -24.93
N SER A 305 13.77 -9.24 -26.20
CA SER A 305 14.62 -8.81 -27.32
C SER A 305 14.47 -7.34 -27.74
N ARG A 306 13.64 -6.53 -27.04
CA ARG A 306 13.37 -5.12 -27.39
C ARG A 306 13.76 -4.08 -26.33
N ALA A 307 14.40 -4.47 -25.22
CA ALA A 307 14.74 -3.55 -24.13
C ALA A 307 16.26 -3.47 -23.87
N HIS A 308 17.06 -3.31 -24.92
CA HIS A 308 18.49 -3.07 -24.83
C HIS A 308 18.77 -1.65 -25.34
N LEU A 309 18.84 -0.66 -24.46
CA LEU A 309 19.46 0.67 -24.66
C LEU A 309 19.35 1.41 -23.32
N ASP A 310 20.31 1.17 -22.43
CA ASP A 310 20.98 2.15 -21.56
C ASP A 310 21.82 1.40 -20.51
N GLY A 311 23.14 1.64 -20.56
CA GLY A 311 24.15 0.95 -19.76
C GLY A 311 24.40 1.57 -18.37
N PRO A 312 25.32 1.00 -17.58
CA PRO A 312 25.49 1.32 -16.16
C PRO A 312 26.67 2.26 -15.86
N GLY A 313 26.60 2.95 -14.71
CA GLY A 313 27.74 3.47 -13.94
C GLY A 313 27.37 4.61 -12.98
N PRO A 314 28.25 5.04 -12.04
CA PRO A 314 29.05 4.27 -11.07
C PRO A 314 28.97 4.86 -9.64
N GLY A 315 29.44 4.14 -8.61
CA GLY A 315 29.71 4.75 -7.29
C GLY A 315 29.94 3.75 -6.15
N ASP A 316 31.20 3.45 -5.86
CA ASP A 316 31.68 2.62 -4.76
C ASP A 316 31.50 3.29 -3.37
N ALA A 317 30.55 2.81 -2.56
CA ALA A 317 30.49 2.93 -1.09
C ALA A 317 29.48 1.89 -0.53
N PRO A 318 29.56 1.45 0.74
CA PRO A 318 28.90 0.22 1.21
C PRO A 318 27.46 0.52 1.63
N SER A 319 26.49 0.34 0.74
CA SER A 319 25.11 0.71 1.05
C SER A 319 24.12 -0.46 0.86
N PHE A 320 23.43 -0.74 1.97
CA PHE A 320 22.24 -1.59 2.16
C PHE A 320 22.22 -2.99 1.50
N PHE A 321 22.50 -4.02 2.29
CA PHE A 321 22.43 -5.43 1.87
C PHE A 321 21.09 -5.79 1.20
N GLY A 322 21.16 -6.20 -0.06
CA GLY A 322 20.03 -6.76 -0.82
C GLY A 322 19.14 -5.74 -1.55
N ILE A 323 19.51 -4.46 -1.54
CA ILE A 323 18.84 -3.42 -2.32
C ILE A 323 19.90 -2.78 -3.24
N PRO A 324 19.83 -2.94 -4.57
CA PRO A 324 20.82 -2.34 -5.46
C PRO A 324 20.90 -0.81 -5.28
N ASP A 325 22.10 -0.22 -5.26
CA ASP A 325 22.29 1.23 -5.02
C ASP A 325 21.55 2.13 -6.05
N GLY A 326 21.20 1.57 -7.20
CA GLY A 326 20.38 2.24 -8.24
C GLY A 326 18.90 1.87 -8.24
N SER A 327 18.43 1.02 -7.32
CA SER A 327 17.03 0.62 -7.26
C SER A 327 16.17 1.74 -6.66
N LEU A 328 14.90 1.80 -7.07
CA LEU A 328 13.96 2.79 -6.53
C LEU A 328 13.84 2.66 -5.01
N GLU A 329 13.81 1.43 -4.49
CA GLU A 329 13.75 1.14 -3.06
C GLU A 329 14.99 1.68 -2.33
N PHE A 330 16.16 1.59 -2.95
CA PHE A 330 17.37 2.18 -2.40
C PHE A 330 17.31 3.69 -2.40
N GLN A 331 16.90 4.30 -3.51
CA GLN A 331 16.79 5.76 -3.63
C GLN A 331 15.75 6.32 -2.66
N VAL A 332 14.62 5.62 -2.48
CA VAL A 332 13.60 5.97 -1.48
C VAL A 332 14.14 5.80 -0.06
N LEU A 333 14.83 4.70 0.24
CA LEU A 333 15.43 4.48 1.56
C LEU A 333 16.51 5.52 1.86
N LEU A 334 17.38 5.80 0.89
CA LEU A 334 18.45 6.79 0.98
C LEU A 334 17.87 8.19 1.17
N ASP A 335 16.83 8.56 0.41
CA ASP A 335 16.15 9.85 0.56
C ASP A 335 15.49 9.95 1.95
N LEU A 336 14.78 8.92 2.40
CA LEU A 336 14.20 8.86 3.75
C LEU A 336 15.27 8.99 4.85
N VAL A 337 16.36 8.23 4.76
CA VAL A 337 17.47 8.29 5.72
C VAL A 337 18.13 9.66 5.69
N THR A 338 18.34 10.25 4.50
CA THR A 338 18.90 11.59 4.33
C THR A 338 18.00 12.64 4.95
N GLN A 339 16.69 12.57 4.70
CA GLN A 339 15.70 13.48 5.25
C GLN A 339 15.66 13.39 6.78
N MET A 340 15.66 12.17 7.34
CA MET A 340 15.72 11.95 8.79
C MET A 340 17.03 12.42 9.41
N ALA A 341 18.17 12.18 8.76
CA ALA A 341 19.48 12.64 9.22
C ALA A 341 19.56 14.18 9.22
N CYS A 342 19.05 14.83 8.17
CA CYS A 342 18.92 16.27 8.09
C CYS A 342 18.01 16.84 9.19
N GLU A 343 16.82 16.27 9.39
CA GLU A 343 15.90 16.68 10.47
C GLU A 343 16.58 16.59 11.84
N ARG A 344 17.34 15.52 12.09
CA ARG A 344 18.08 15.34 13.34
C ARG A 344 19.24 16.31 13.51
N LEU A 345 20.07 16.48 12.49
CA LEU A 345 21.18 17.45 12.53
C LEU A 345 20.66 18.86 12.82
N LEU A 346 19.53 19.24 12.21
CA LEU A 346 18.87 20.51 12.48
C LEU A 346 18.38 20.59 13.94
N ALA A 347 17.72 19.55 14.44
CA ALA A 347 17.27 19.50 15.84
C ALA A 347 18.42 19.57 16.85
N THR A 348 19.50 18.81 16.62
CA THR A 348 20.72 18.85 17.45
C THR A 348 21.38 20.22 17.39
N ARG A 349 21.45 20.84 16.21
CA ARG A 349 22.01 22.19 16.06
C ARG A 349 21.21 23.23 16.82
N SER A 350 19.88 23.21 16.74
CA SER A 350 19.03 24.12 17.52
C SER A 350 19.18 23.87 19.02
N HIS A 351 19.25 22.61 19.45
CA HIS A 351 19.48 22.28 20.85
C HIS A 351 20.83 22.81 21.37
N LEU A 352 21.91 22.64 20.61
CA LEU A 352 23.25 23.16 20.96
C LEU A 352 23.30 24.69 21.02
N LYS A 353 22.41 25.38 20.29
CA LYS A 353 22.27 26.84 20.35
C LYS A 353 21.39 27.33 21.50
N GLY A 354 20.79 26.43 22.28
CA GLY A 354 19.78 26.78 23.29
C GLY A 354 18.45 27.24 22.69
N GLU A 355 18.24 27.03 21.38
CA GLU A 355 16.95 27.27 20.74
C GLU A 355 15.99 26.15 21.16
N VAL A 356 14.84 26.51 21.75
CA VAL A 356 13.78 25.53 22.05
C VAL A 356 13.40 24.85 20.74
N PRO A 357 13.37 23.51 20.66
CA PRO A 357 13.04 22.82 19.43
C PRO A 357 11.62 23.20 19.01
N VAL A 358 11.53 24.10 18.03
CA VAL A 358 10.28 24.42 17.35
C VAL A 358 9.89 23.13 16.64
N LYS A 359 8.81 22.47 17.09
CA LYS A 359 8.22 21.33 16.37
C LYS A 359 8.10 21.77 14.92
N PRO A 360 8.77 21.10 13.96
CA PRO A 360 8.80 21.58 12.61
C PRO A 360 7.39 21.49 12.05
N ASP A 361 6.75 22.64 11.91
CA ASP A 361 5.56 22.75 11.09
C ASP A 361 6.00 22.49 9.65
N ARG A 362 5.83 21.23 9.24
CA ARG A 362 6.22 20.74 7.90
C ARG A 362 5.55 21.57 6.80
N TYR A 363 4.41 22.19 7.10
CA TYR A 363 3.68 23.08 6.21
C TYR A 363 4.37 24.45 6.08
N ALA A 364 4.81 25.05 7.19
CA ALA A 364 5.53 26.33 7.17
C ALA A 364 6.87 26.27 6.39
N ARG A 365 7.62 25.16 6.47
CA ARG A 365 8.85 24.98 5.64
C ARG A 365 8.56 24.81 4.16
N TYR A 366 7.44 24.17 3.80
CA TYR A 366 7.02 24.04 2.41
C TYR A 366 6.60 25.40 1.84
N LEU A 367 5.87 26.21 2.62
CA LEU A 367 5.51 27.59 2.27
C LEU A 367 6.74 28.50 2.14
N ALA A 368 7.70 28.43 3.07
CA ALA A 368 8.93 29.21 2.98
C ALA A 368 9.79 28.85 1.75
N ARG A 369 9.84 27.57 1.35
CA ARG A 369 10.50 27.15 0.11
C ARG A 369 9.77 27.58 -1.15
N LEU A 370 8.46 27.79 -1.09
CA LEU A 370 7.68 28.35 -2.20
C LEU A 370 7.88 29.86 -2.33
N GLU A 371 8.06 30.57 -1.21
CA GLU A 371 8.39 31.99 -1.19
C GLU A 371 9.79 32.29 -1.74
N ASP A 372 10.76 31.40 -1.50
CA ASP A 372 12.12 31.50 -2.08
C ASP A 372 12.16 31.27 -3.61
N LEU A 373 11.08 30.78 -4.22
CA LEU A 373 11.03 30.38 -5.63
C LEU A 373 10.33 31.37 -6.59
N ALA A 374 9.92 32.57 -6.16
CA ALA A 374 9.43 33.63 -7.06
C ALA A 374 9.44 35.02 -6.40
N PRO A 375 9.75 36.12 -7.15
CA PRO A 375 9.33 36.30 -8.54
C PRO A 375 10.44 36.61 -9.56
N LEU A 376 10.18 36.18 -10.79
CA LEU A 376 10.81 36.67 -12.01
C LEU A 376 10.58 38.19 -12.16
N PRO A 377 11.53 38.93 -12.78
CA PRO A 377 11.44 40.38 -12.92
C PRO A 377 10.21 40.81 -13.74
N SER A 378 9.68 41.99 -13.38
CA SER A 378 8.47 42.66 -13.89
C SER A 378 8.44 42.98 -15.40
N ASN A 379 9.35 42.43 -16.21
CA ASN A 379 9.66 42.92 -17.55
C ASN A 379 9.44 41.88 -18.64
N VAL A 380 8.82 40.73 -18.35
CA VAL A 380 8.51 39.72 -19.36
C VAL A 380 7.08 39.92 -19.87
N GLU A 381 6.94 40.60 -21.01
CA GLU A 381 5.68 40.64 -21.75
C GLU A 381 5.34 39.24 -22.29
N VAL A 382 4.37 38.60 -21.65
CA VAL A 382 3.76 37.37 -22.17
C VAL A 382 2.74 37.75 -23.25
N LYS A 383 3.12 37.63 -24.53
CA LYS A 383 2.16 37.77 -25.65
C LYS A 383 1.13 36.63 -25.59
N ARG A 384 -0.14 37.00 -25.36
CA ARG A 384 -1.30 36.12 -25.52
C ARG A 384 -1.43 35.70 -26.99
N VAL A 385 -1.34 34.39 -27.23
CA VAL A 385 -1.82 33.78 -28.48
C VAL A 385 -3.34 33.64 -28.36
N GLN A 386 -4.09 34.44 -29.11
CA GLN A 386 -5.51 34.23 -29.35
C GLN A 386 -5.67 33.06 -30.32
N LEU A 387 -6.24 31.95 -29.84
CA LEU A 387 -6.78 30.89 -30.69
C LEU A 387 -8.25 31.21 -30.96
N GLU A 388 -8.50 32.02 -31.99
CA GLU A 388 -9.80 31.99 -32.67
C GLU A 388 -9.79 30.82 -33.65
N GLN A 389 -10.76 29.90 -33.52
CA GLN A 389 -11.08 28.95 -34.59
C GLN A 389 -12.46 29.25 -35.15
N PRO A 390 -12.59 29.40 -36.47
CA PRO A 390 -13.85 29.70 -37.11
C PRO A 390 -14.69 28.44 -37.33
N TYR A 391 -15.98 28.66 -37.19
CA TYR A 391 -17.09 27.83 -37.58
C TYR A 391 -17.00 27.45 -39.07
N ILE A 392 -17.05 26.16 -39.42
CA ILE A 392 -17.39 25.70 -40.77
C ILE A 392 -18.60 24.77 -40.67
N GLN A 393 -19.76 25.30 -41.05
CA GLN A 393 -20.91 24.53 -41.50
C GLN A 393 -20.59 23.96 -42.90
N ARG A 394 -20.84 22.66 -43.10
CA ARG A 394 -21.26 22.13 -44.40
C ARG A 394 -22.33 21.07 -44.21
N THR A 395 -23.40 21.27 -44.95
CA THR A 395 -24.68 20.57 -44.89
C THR A 395 -24.75 19.41 -45.89
N LYS A 396 -25.65 18.47 -45.56
CA LYS A 396 -26.42 17.52 -46.40
C LYS A 396 -25.78 16.19 -46.82
N GLY A 397 -26.30 15.13 -46.20
CA GLY A 397 -26.29 13.75 -46.66
C GLY A 397 -27.25 12.90 -45.81
N SER A 398 -28.50 12.78 -46.27
CA SER A 398 -29.63 12.08 -45.65
C SER A 398 -29.35 10.62 -45.25
N CYS A 399 -29.47 10.32 -43.95
CA CYS A 399 -30.19 9.16 -43.40
C CYS A 399 -30.46 9.43 -41.91
N GLY A 400 -31.67 9.23 -41.41
CA GLY A 400 -32.13 9.71 -40.10
C GLY A 400 -31.48 9.06 -38.88
N SER A 401 -30.22 9.37 -38.61
CA SER A 401 -29.59 9.16 -37.30
C SER A 401 -29.83 10.40 -36.45
N GLU A 402 -30.48 10.24 -35.30
CA GLU A 402 -30.50 11.27 -34.25
C GLU A 402 -29.07 11.76 -34.02
N GLU A 403 -28.83 13.05 -34.25
CA GLU A 403 -27.53 13.67 -34.10
C GLU A 403 -27.10 13.53 -32.63
N ILE A 404 -26.08 12.71 -32.38
CA ILE A 404 -25.56 12.46 -31.04
C ILE A 404 -24.79 13.71 -30.60
N ILE A 405 -25.44 14.59 -29.86
CA ILE A 405 -24.81 15.82 -29.35
C ILE A 405 -23.89 15.46 -28.18
N SER A 406 -22.58 15.46 -28.44
CA SER A 406 -21.55 15.42 -27.39
C SER A 406 -21.72 16.61 -26.45
N GLY A 407 -21.63 16.40 -25.14
CA GLY A 407 -21.79 17.48 -24.18
C GLY A 407 -21.78 17.04 -22.73
N ARG A 408 -21.96 18.01 -21.83
CA ARG A 408 -22.14 17.76 -20.40
C ARG A 408 -23.55 17.24 -20.16
N ARG A 409 -23.66 16.21 -19.32
CA ARG A 409 -24.91 15.61 -18.85
C ARG A 409 -24.84 15.45 -17.34
N SER A 410 -25.96 15.57 -16.66
CA SER A 410 -26.00 15.26 -15.22
C SER A 410 -25.76 13.76 -15.01
N LEU A 411 -25.32 13.39 -13.82
CA LEU A 411 -25.20 11.98 -13.44
C LEU A 411 -26.54 11.25 -13.58
N GLU A 412 -27.64 11.91 -13.20
CA GLU A 412 -28.99 11.36 -13.28
C GLU A 412 -29.44 11.13 -14.73
N GLU A 413 -29.09 12.05 -15.65
CA GLU A 413 -29.35 11.87 -17.08
C GLU A 413 -28.60 10.65 -17.63
N VAL A 414 -27.33 10.49 -17.27
CA VAL A 414 -26.51 9.34 -17.70
C VAL A 414 -27.06 8.02 -17.14
N VAL A 415 -27.50 8.02 -15.88
CA VAL A 415 -28.18 6.85 -15.29
C VAL A 415 -29.45 6.51 -16.07
N GLN A 416 -30.30 7.50 -16.38
CA GLN A 416 -31.50 7.28 -17.19
C GLN A 416 -31.18 6.78 -18.60
N MET A 417 -30.06 7.21 -19.19
CA MET A 417 -29.61 6.71 -20.50
C MET A 417 -29.22 5.23 -20.42
N LEU A 418 -28.49 4.83 -19.38
CA LEU A 418 -28.13 3.43 -19.13
C LEU A 418 -29.35 2.55 -18.85
N ASP A 419 -30.31 3.05 -18.07
CA ASP A 419 -31.52 2.31 -17.67
C ASP A 419 -32.50 2.10 -18.84
N LYS A 420 -32.47 2.97 -19.87
CA LYS A 420 -33.30 2.83 -21.09
C LYS A 420 -32.84 1.69 -22.02
N GLY A 421 -31.77 0.98 -21.68
CA GLY A 421 -31.37 -0.30 -22.28
C GLY A 421 -30.30 -0.21 -23.37
N SER A 422 -29.41 -1.22 -23.38
CA SER A 422 -28.35 -1.58 -24.35
C SER A 422 -27.58 -0.41 -24.99
N THR A 423 -27.36 0.68 -24.25
CA THR A 423 -26.53 1.78 -24.73
C THR A 423 -25.23 1.83 -23.93
N THR A 424 -24.09 1.73 -24.62
CA THR A 424 -22.82 2.11 -23.99
C THR A 424 -22.71 3.62 -24.04
N VAL A 425 -22.63 4.27 -22.87
CA VAL A 425 -22.41 5.72 -22.77
C VAL A 425 -20.92 5.99 -22.67
N TRP A 426 -20.35 6.58 -23.72
CA TRP A 426 -18.92 6.91 -23.77
C TRP A 426 -18.67 8.28 -23.14
N ILE A 427 -17.88 8.30 -22.08
CA ILE A 427 -17.52 9.50 -21.33
C ILE A 427 -16.02 9.79 -21.44
N LEU A 428 -15.65 11.05 -21.27
CA LEU A 428 -14.25 11.47 -21.09
C LEU A 428 -13.90 11.42 -19.60
N CYS A 429 -12.86 10.69 -19.23
CA CYS A 429 -12.47 10.54 -17.84
C CYS A 429 -11.81 11.83 -17.30
N PRO A 430 -12.30 12.38 -16.19
CA PRO A 430 -11.82 13.66 -15.68
C PRO A 430 -10.55 13.53 -14.81
N CYS A 431 -10.12 12.32 -14.44
CA CYS A 431 -8.95 12.15 -13.59
C CYS A 431 -8.19 10.85 -13.87
N THR A 432 -6.99 10.75 -13.31
CA THR A 432 -6.25 9.48 -13.29
C THR A 432 -6.55 8.77 -11.98
N PHE A 433 -7.04 7.53 -12.07
CA PHE A 433 -7.37 6.70 -10.93
C PHE A 433 -6.72 5.33 -11.07
N THR A 434 -5.94 4.95 -10.06
CA THR A 434 -5.35 3.61 -9.96
C THR A 434 -5.92 2.92 -8.73
N PRO A 435 -6.72 1.86 -8.88
CA PRO A 435 -7.29 1.18 -7.73
C PRO A 435 -6.20 0.54 -6.85
N PRO A 436 -6.44 0.43 -5.53
CA PRO A 436 -5.56 -0.29 -4.61
C PRO A 436 -5.27 -1.71 -5.10
N VAL A 437 -4.11 -2.27 -4.74
CA VAL A 437 -3.67 -3.61 -5.20
C VAL A 437 -4.72 -4.68 -4.94
N SER A 438 -5.38 -4.65 -3.78
CA SER A 438 -6.46 -5.57 -3.40
C SER A 438 -7.72 -5.49 -4.28
N GLN A 439 -7.91 -4.37 -4.98
CA GLN A 439 -9.10 -4.08 -5.80
C GLN A 439 -8.78 -3.98 -7.30
N ARG A 440 -7.52 -4.22 -7.73
CA ARG A 440 -7.11 -4.13 -9.14
C ARG A 440 -7.86 -5.08 -10.08
N ASN A 441 -8.45 -6.14 -9.55
CA ASN A 441 -9.24 -7.10 -10.33
C ASN A 441 -10.73 -6.72 -10.44
N SER A 442 -11.24 -5.91 -9.51
CA SER A 442 -12.66 -5.52 -9.45
C SER A 442 -12.92 -4.11 -9.99
N LEU A 443 -11.96 -3.19 -9.82
CA LEU A 443 -12.10 -1.79 -10.22
C LEU A 443 -11.34 -1.46 -11.52
N LEU A 444 -11.93 -0.56 -12.30
CA LEU A 444 -11.34 -0.04 -13.53
C LEU A 444 -10.32 1.06 -13.22
N SER A 445 -9.07 0.88 -13.64
CA SER A 445 -8.08 1.96 -13.68
C SER A 445 -8.42 2.94 -14.79
N CYS A 446 -8.35 4.23 -14.50
CA CYS A 446 -8.69 5.30 -15.42
C CYS A 446 -7.51 6.25 -15.61
N GLN A 447 -7.35 6.81 -16.82
CA GLN A 447 -6.38 7.86 -17.10
C GLN A 447 -7.11 9.14 -17.48
N TYR A 448 -6.59 10.28 -17.04
CA TYR A 448 -7.10 11.59 -17.43
C TYR A 448 -7.21 11.70 -18.97
N GLY A 449 -8.37 12.12 -19.46
CA GLY A 449 -8.63 12.29 -20.89
C GLY A 449 -8.85 10.97 -21.67
N ALA A 450 -8.78 9.81 -21.02
CA ALA A 450 -9.15 8.55 -21.64
C ALA A 450 -10.67 8.45 -21.79
N TYR A 451 -11.13 7.76 -22.83
CA TYR A 451 -12.55 7.46 -22.99
C TYR A 451 -12.92 6.15 -22.30
N ILE A 452 -14.03 6.19 -21.57
CA ILE A 452 -14.57 5.04 -20.83
C ILE A 452 -16.01 4.84 -21.31
N GLY A 453 -16.36 3.60 -21.66
CA GLY A 453 -17.72 3.21 -21.99
C GLY A 453 -18.42 2.66 -20.76
N LEU A 454 -19.42 3.38 -20.26
CA LEU A 454 -20.32 2.92 -19.21
C LEU A 454 -21.36 1.99 -19.83
N ILE A 455 -21.53 0.79 -19.27
CA ILE A 455 -22.36 -0.29 -19.84
C ILE A 455 -23.65 -0.44 -19.05
N SER A 456 -23.56 -0.42 -17.73
CA SER A 456 -24.72 -0.56 -16.85
C SER A 456 -24.54 0.22 -15.56
N ASN A 457 -25.66 0.64 -15.01
CA ASN A 457 -25.76 1.16 -13.67
C ASN A 457 -25.69 -0.01 -12.67
N GLY A 458 -24.83 0.10 -11.67
CA GLY A 458 -24.61 -0.91 -10.64
C GLY A 458 -25.31 -0.57 -9.34
N ARG A 459 -24.66 -0.92 -8.23
CA ARG A 459 -25.15 -0.64 -6.89
C ARG A 459 -24.95 0.83 -6.54
N GLU A 460 -25.97 1.41 -5.92
CA GLU A 460 -25.86 2.67 -5.19
C GLU A 460 -25.55 2.38 -3.72
N PHE A 461 -24.58 3.09 -3.18
CA PHE A 461 -24.17 3.00 -1.80
C PHE A 461 -24.99 3.96 -0.93
N SER A 462 -25.06 3.70 0.37
CA SER A 462 -25.76 4.56 1.35
C SER A 462 -25.19 5.96 1.44
N ASP A 463 -23.98 6.15 0.92
CA ASP A 463 -23.27 7.42 0.88
C ASP A 463 -23.64 8.26 -0.36
N GLY A 464 -24.50 7.74 -1.25
CA GLY A 464 -24.95 8.33 -2.51
C GLY A 464 -24.04 8.06 -3.72
N SER A 465 -22.88 7.41 -3.52
CA SER A 465 -21.99 7.06 -4.62
C SER A 465 -22.57 5.89 -5.42
N LYS A 466 -22.33 5.91 -6.74
CA LYS A 466 -22.85 4.89 -7.66
C LYS A 466 -21.68 4.15 -8.31
N LEU A 467 -21.81 2.84 -8.45
CA LEU A 467 -20.88 2.04 -9.26
C LEU A 467 -21.43 1.87 -10.68
N PHE A 468 -20.57 2.02 -11.66
CA PHE A 468 -20.87 1.75 -13.06
C PHE A 468 -20.02 0.60 -13.56
N LEU A 469 -20.62 -0.33 -14.29
CA LEU A 469 -19.84 -1.32 -15.03
C LEU A 469 -19.30 -0.65 -16.29
N ALA A 470 -17.99 -0.68 -16.48
CA ALA A 470 -17.32 0.13 -17.48
C ALA A 470 -16.20 -0.62 -18.21
N LYS A 471 -15.90 -0.17 -19.44
CA LYS A 471 -14.79 -0.65 -20.27
C LYS A 471 -13.96 0.50 -20.86
N PRO A 472 -12.63 0.35 -20.99
CA PRO A 472 -11.80 1.36 -21.65
C PRO A 472 -12.06 1.39 -23.17
N ALA A 473 -11.94 2.57 -23.79
CA ALA A 473 -12.05 2.69 -25.25
C ALA A 473 -10.85 2.07 -25.99
N GLY A 474 -11.08 1.59 -27.21
CA GLY A 474 -10.02 1.16 -28.14
C GLY A 474 -9.43 -0.23 -27.86
N VAL A 475 -9.84 -0.90 -26.80
CA VAL A 475 -9.34 -2.24 -26.46
C VAL A 475 -10.13 -3.30 -27.24
N ARG A 476 -9.51 -3.84 -28.30
CA ARG A 476 -10.06 -4.97 -29.08
C ARG A 476 -9.67 -6.28 -28.39
N GLY A 477 -10.66 -6.99 -27.83
CA GLY A 477 -10.48 -8.27 -27.13
C GLY A 477 -11.43 -8.41 -25.95
N ALA A 478 -11.55 -9.63 -25.40
CA ALA A 478 -12.39 -9.95 -24.24
C ALA A 478 -11.84 -9.36 -22.93
N HIS A 479 -11.66 -8.04 -22.86
CA HIS A 479 -11.45 -7.36 -21.60
C HIS A 479 -12.76 -7.36 -20.84
N MET A 480 -12.78 -8.13 -19.75
CA MET A 480 -13.89 -8.16 -18.81
C MET A 480 -14.17 -6.73 -18.32
N PRO A 481 -15.41 -6.23 -18.47
CA PRO A 481 -15.84 -4.98 -17.87
C PRO A 481 -15.55 -4.96 -16.36
N ARG A 482 -15.23 -3.78 -15.84
CA ARG A 482 -14.88 -3.58 -14.42
C ARG A 482 -15.67 -2.44 -13.83
N TRP A 483 -15.79 -2.41 -12.51
CA TRP A 483 -16.55 -1.39 -11.81
C TRP A 483 -15.76 -0.08 -11.72
N VAL A 484 -16.43 1.04 -11.86
CA VAL A 484 -15.86 2.38 -11.63
C VAL A 484 -16.83 3.21 -10.78
N SER A 485 -16.31 3.94 -9.80
CA SER A 485 -17.12 4.80 -8.94
C SER A 485 -17.48 6.11 -9.64
N SER A 486 -18.69 6.62 -9.41
CA SER A 486 -19.15 7.96 -9.77
C SER A 486 -18.12 9.03 -9.40
N ASP A 487 -17.49 8.89 -8.23
CA ASP A 487 -16.56 9.88 -7.67
C ASP A 487 -15.30 10.02 -8.54
N VAL A 488 -14.95 8.96 -9.28
CA VAL A 488 -13.79 8.93 -10.18
C VAL A 488 -14.13 9.54 -11.53
N ILE A 489 -15.36 9.33 -12.02
CA ILE A 489 -15.74 9.66 -13.39
C ILE A 489 -16.55 10.96 -13.51
N CYS A 490 -17.03 11.52 -12.40
CA CYS A 490 -17.75 12.77 -12.39
C CYS A 490 -16.82 13.97 -12.26
N GLN A 491 -17.17 15.02 -12.98
CA GLN A 491 -16.77 16.39 -12.68
C GLN A 491 -17.91 17.08 -11.95
N PHE A 492 -17.62 18.11 -11.18
CA PHE A 492 -18.62 18.78 -10.35
C PHE A 492 -18.79 20.21 -10.80
N SER A 493 -19.97 20.56 -11.30
CA SER A 493 -20.27 21.94 -11.64
C SER A 493 -20.86 22.67 -10.44
N VAL A 494 -20.37 23.87 -10.17
CA VAL A 494 -20.88 24.74 -9.10
C VAL A 494 -22.25 25.29 -9.50
N LYS A 495 -23.26 25.01 -8.68
CA LYS A 495 -24.65 25.51 -8.84
C LYS A 495 -24.98 26.65 -7.88
N GLU A 496 -24.21 26.81 -6.81
CA GLU A 496 -24.38 27.87 -5.82
C GLU A 496 -23.01 28.43 -5.44
N GLU A 497 -22.90 29.75 -5.33
CA GLU A 497 -21.66 30.41 -4.94
C GLU A 497 -21.32 30.11 -3.49
N PHE A 498 -20.02 30.01 -3.21
CA PHE A 498 -19.52 29.81 -1.85
C PHE A 498 -18.26 30.64 -1.66
N ALA A 499 -18.21 31.42 -0.59
CA ALA A 499 -17.03 32.16 -0.18
C ALA A 499 -16.82 31.97 1.32
N PRO A 500 -15.62 31.61 1.78
CA PRO A 500 -15.35 31.51 3.20
C PRO A 500 -15.45 32.89 3.86
N SER A 501 -16.07 32.93 5.05
CA SER A 501 -16.05 34.16 5.85
C SER A 501 -14.62 34.44 6.31
N SER A 502 -14.22 35.71 6.26
CA SER A 502 -12.93 36.17 6.79
C SER A 502 -12.78 35.97 8.30
N GLU A 503 -13.90 35.74 9.01
CA GLU A 503 -13.93 35.49 10.45
C GLU A 503 -13.70 34.02 10.81
N TRP A 504 -13.75 33.10 9.84
CA TRP A 504 -13.55 31.69 10.10
C TRP A 504 -12.09 31.38 10.46
N PRO A 505 -11.84 30.34 11.28
CA PRO A 505 -10.49 29.83 11.46
C PRO A 505 -9.95 29.31 10.13
N TYR A 506 -8.81 29.83 9.69
CA TYR A 506 -8.10 29.42 8.47
C TYR A 506 -8.92 29.55 7.17
N PRO A 507 -9.39 30.76 6.80
CA PRO A 507 -10.20 30.97 5.60
C PRO A 507 -9.51 30.50 4.31
N GLN A 508 -8.16 30.44 4.31
CA GLN A 508 -7.34 29.95 3.21
C GLN A 508 -7.46 28.43 2.94
N GLU A 509 -8.00 27.64 3.88
CA GLU A 509 -8.23 26.20 3.66
C GLU A 509 -9.51 25.93 2.87
N PHE A 510 -10.36 26.93 2.70
CA PHE A 510 -11.64 26.83 1.99
C PHE A 510 -11.48 27.29 0.54
N LEU A 511 -12.18 26.61 -0.36
CA LEU A 511 -12.17 26.89 -1.78
C LEU A 511 -13.37 27.78 -2.14
N SER A 512 -13.13 29.03 -2.50
CA SER A 512 -14.17 29.90 -3.04
C SER A 512 -14.68 29.35 -4.37
N LEU A 513 -16.01 29.28 -4.51
CA LEU A 513 -16.71 28.73 -5.66
C LEU A 513 -17.58 29.79 -6.34
N SER A 514 -17.47 29.93 -7.65
CA SER A 514 -18.37 30.74 -8.47
C SER A 514 -19.25 29.84 -9.35
N VAL A 515 -20.51 30.24 -9.57
CA VAL A 515 -21.43 29.46 -10.43
C VAL A 515 -20.82 29.25 -11.82
N GLY A 516 -20.85 28.01 -12.28
CA GLY A 516 -20.26 27.60 -13.56
C GLY A 516 -18.80 27.11 -13.48
N ASP A 517 -18.15 27.26 -12.32
CA ASP A 517 -16.87 26.60 -12.09
C ASP A 517 -17.01 25.08 -12.16
N LEU A 518 -15.92 24.42 -12.56
CA LEU A 518 -15.79 22.97 -12.57
C LEU A 518 -14.77 22.53 -11.54
N LEU A 519 -15.11 21.48 -10.81
CA LEU A 519 -14.35 20.95 -9.69
C LEU A 519 -14.09 19.46 -9.87
N LEU A 520 -12.95 19.04 -9.35
CA LEU A 520 -12.63 17.64 -9.04
C LEU A 520 -12.66 17.46 -7.53
N ILE A 521 -13.49 16.54 -7.05
CA ILE A 521 -13.48 16.13 -5.65
C ILE A 521 -12.32 15.16 -5.44
N THR A 522 -11.47 15.45 -4.45
CA THR A 522 -10.32 14.63 -4.08
C THR A 522 -10.60 13.84 -2.81
N ASP A 523 -11.42 14.37 -1.90
CA ASP A 523 -11.77 13.73 -0.63
C ASP A 523 -13.16 14.16 -0.13
N ARG A 524 -13.88 13.25 0.55
CA ARG A 524 -15.19 13.52 1.18
C ARG A 524 -15.04 13.35 2.69
N ALA A 525 -15.28 14.42 3.47
CA ALA A 525 -14.97 14.43 4.90
C ALA A 525 -15.69 13.32 5.70
N THR A 526 -16.93 13.01 5.33
CA THR A 526 -17.78 12.00 5.98
C THR A 526 -17.87 10.71 5.16
N GLY A 527 -17.23 10.66 4.01
CA GLY A 527 -17.45 9.62 3.00
C GLY A 527 -18.81 9.68 2.31
N LYS A 528 -19.72 10.60 2.67
CA LYS A 528 -21.06 10.74 2.08
C LYS A 528 -21.17 11.94 1.15
N TRP A 529 -22.16 11.94 0.26
CA TRP A 529 -22.56 13.07 -0.59
C TRP A 529 -23.33 14.17 0.17
N GLU A 530 -22.96 14.39 1.43
CA GLU A 530 -23.50 15.42 2.32
C GLU A 530 -22.38 16.09 3.14
N GLY A 531 -22.57 17.35 3.51
CA GLY A 531 -21.58 18.10 4.29
C GLY A 531 -20.48 18.73 3.44
N TRP A 532 -19.22 18.41 3.74
CA TRP A 532 -18.04 19.07 3.18
C TRP A 532 -17.18 18.08 2.37
N ALA A 533 -16.59 18.59 1.29
CA ALA A 533 -15.60 17.88 0.51
C ALA A 533 -14.37 18.75 0.29
N ARG A 534 -13.25 18.09 0.01
CA ARG A 534 -12.03 18.72 -0.49
C ARG A 534 -11.96 18.49 -1.98
N GLY A 535 -11.60 19.51 -2.73
CA GLY A 535 -11.38 19.38 -4.15
C GLY A 535 -10.63 20.55 -4.74
N ARG A 536 -10.46 20.52 -6.06
CA ARG A 536 -9.68 21.49 -6.82
C ARG A 536 -10.42 21.99 -8.04
N LEU A 537 -10.24 23.26 -8.38
CA LEU A 537 -10.76 23.86 -9.61
C LEU A 537 -10.08 23.26 -10.85
N TRP A 538 -10.87 22.98 -11.88
CA TRP A 538 -10.43 22.43 -13.17
C TRP A 538 -9.67 23.44 -14.07
N LYS A 539 -9.40 24.66 -13.61
CA LYS A 539 -8.78 25.72 -14.45
C LYS A 539 -7.34 25.34 -14.84
N SER A 540 -6.97 25.64 -16.09
CA SER A 540 -5.75 25.13 -16.77
C SER A 540 -4.42 25.67 -16.25
N HIS A 541 -4.40 26.68 -15.37
CA HIS A 541 -3.17 27.17 -14.74
C HIS A 541 -3.45 27.64 -13.32
N GLY A 542 -2.88 26.95 -12.33
CA GLY A 542 -3.03 27.26 -10.90
C GLY A 542 -4.31 26.68 -10.30
N SER A 543 -4.37 25.36 -10.12
CA SER A 543 -5.51 24.72 -9.45
C SER A 543 -5.53 25.12 -7.97
N GLN A 544 -6.43 26.03 -7.60
CA GLN A 544 -6.78 26.24 -6.20
C GLN A 544 -7.47 24.98 -5.68
N GLU A 545 -7.06 24.54 -4.49
CA GLU A 545 -7.59 23.39 -3.78
C GLU A 545 -8.03 23.84 -2.39
N GLY A 546 -9.14 23.30 -1.90
CA GLY A 546 -9.64 23.60 -0.57
C GLY A 546 -10.94 22.87 -0.26
N LEU A 547 -11.48 23.16 0.93
CA LEU A 547 -12.75 22.65 1.42
C LEU A 547 -13.92 23.47 0.90
N PHE A 548 -14.99 22.79 0.50
CA PHE A 548 -16.24 23.42 0.10
C PHE A 548 -17.44 22.55 0.47
N PRO A 549 -18.62 23.14 0.65
CA PRO A 549 -19.82 22.39 0.97
C PRO A 549 -20.35 21.65 -0.27
N LEU A 550 -20.64 20.36 -0.13
CA LEU A 550 -21.11 19.48 -1.21
C LEU A 550 -22.44 19.91 -1.81
N HIS A 551 -23.29 20.61 -1.05
CA HIS A 551 -24.57 21.10 -1.57
C HIS A 551 -24.40 22.22 -2.61
N CYS A 552 -23.23 22.88 -2.72
CA CYS A 552 -22.99 23.91 -3.72
C CYS A 552 -22.66 23.36 -5.12
N VAL A 553 -22.50 22.04 -5.26
CA VAL A 553 -22.12 21.39 -6.52
C VAL A 553 -23.15 20.37 -6.98
N LYS A 554 -23.08 20.00 -8.26
CA LYS A 554 -23.82 18.88 -8.85
C LYS A 554 -22.87 18.01 -9.71
N PRO A 555 -22.99 16.67 -9.64
CA PRO A 555 -22.19 15.77 -10.48
C PRO A 555 -22.62 15.84 -11.94
N GLU A 556 -21.65 15.99 -12.83
CA GLU A 556 -21.82 15.98 -14.29
C GLU A 556 -20.77 15.05 -14.94
N LEU A 557 -21.09 14.51 -16.12
CA LEU A 557 -20.16 13.77 -16.96
C LEU A 557 -20.07 14.42 -18.33
N TYR A 558 -18.88 14.38 -18.93
CA TYR A 558 -18.70 14.79 -20.32
C TYR A 558 -18.95 13.58 -21.24
N VAL A 559 -20.15 13.51 -21.80
CA VAL A 559 -20.59 12.43 -22.70
C VAL A 559 -20.14 12.75 -24.12
N LYS A 560 -19.31 11.89 -24.69
CA LYS A 560 -18.89 11.99 -26.10
C LYS A 560 -19.98 11.48 -27.03
N SER A 561 -20.50 10.29 -26.73
CA SER A 561 -21.47 9.59 -27.57
C SER A 561 -22.18 8.50 -26.78
N TRP A 562 -23.40 8.17 -27.15
CA TRP A 562 -24.07 6.95 -26.71
C TRP A 562 -24.66 6.27 -27.94
N TYR A 563 -24.45 4.97 -28.08
CA TYR A 563 -25.02 4.19 -29.16
C TYR A 563 -25.87 3.12 -28.55
N LYS A 564 -27.12 3.00 -29.02
CA LYS A 564 -27.86 1.76 -28.81
C LYS A 564 -27.11 0.72 -29.64
N GLU A 565 -26.60 -0.32 -29.01
CA GLU A 565 -26.14 -1.52 -29.71
C GLU A 565 -27.39 -2.09 -30.39
N GLY A 566 -27.73 -1.53 -31.55
CA GLY A 566 -28.76 -2.04 -32.42
C GLY A 566 -28.28 -3.40 -32.86
N SER A 567 -29.14 -4.40 -32.61
CA SER A 567 -29.05 -5.78 -33.07
C SER A 567 -28.09 -5.87 -34.25
N GLU A 568 -27.01 -6.65 -34.07
CA GLU A 568 -26.25 -7.20 -35.19
C GLU A 568 -27.23 -7.38 -36.34
N ARG A 569 -26.95 -6.70 -37.46
CA ARG A 569 -27.68 -6.89 -38.71
C ARG A 569 -27.97 -8.37 -38.79
N GLU A 570 -29.23 -8.77 -38.59
CA GLU A 570 -29.72 -10.05 -39.06
C GLU A 570 -29.24 -10.09 -40.49
N SER A 571 -28.28 -10.98 -40.72
CA SER A 571 -27.68 -11.23 -42.00
C SER A 571 -28.83 -11.25 -42.99
N GLN A 572 -28.87 -10.28 -43.92
CA GLN A 572 -29.66 -10.47 -45.12
C GLN A 572 -29.11 -11.77 -45.71
N GLU A 573 -29.85 -12.86 -45.52
CA GLU A 573 -29.69 -14.11 -46.25
C GLU A 573 -29.66 -13.72 -47.73
N GLN A 574 -28.47 -13.76 -48.32
CA GLN A 574 -28.37 -13.87 -49.76
C GLN A 574 -28.97 -15.24 -50.11
N PRO A 575 -29.90 -15.32 -51.08
CA PRO A 575 -30.40 -16.60 -51.54
C PRO A 575 -29.22 -17.43 -52.07
N GLU A 576 -29.09 -18.65 -51.56
CA GLU A 576 -28.09 -19.62 -51.99
C GLU A 576 -28.19 -19.86 -53.51
N PRO A 577 -27.07 -19.86 -54.25
CA PRO A 577 -27.05 -20.38 -55.61
C PRO A 577 -27.07 -21.92 -55.55
N GLU A 578 -28.00 -22.52 -56.31
CA GLU A 578 -28.13 -23.97 -56.48
C GLU A 578 -26.81 -24.61 -56.97
N ASP A 579 -26.35 -25.64 -56.24
CA ASP A 579 -25.15 -26.43 -56.56
C ASP A 579 -25.37 -27.37 -57.76
N GLU A 580 -24.50 -27.29 -58.76
CA GLU A 580 -24.20 -28.37 -59.72
C GLU A 580 -23.23 -29.39 -59.09
N PRO A 581 -23.31 -30.70 -59.43
CA PRO A 581 -22.49 -31.73 -58.79
C PRO A 581 -21.13 -31.89 -59.48
N GLU A 582 -20.03 -31.58 -58.78
CA GLU A 582 -18.67 -31.92 -59.19
C GLU A 582 -18.07 -33.12 -58.43
N ALA A 583 -17.24 -33.86 -59.17
CA ALA A 583 -16.82 -35.23 -58.93
C ALA A 583 -15.83 -35.43 -57.76
N ALA A 584 -15.89 -36.63 -57.17
CA ALA A 584 -15.05 -37.09 -56.07
C ALA A 584 -13.55 -37.19 -56.43
N PRO A 585 -12.62 -36.82 -55.52
CA PRO A 585 -11.20 -37.02 -55.74
C PRO A 585 -10.76 -38.44 -55.36
N VAL A 586 -10.11 -39.11 -56.30
CA VAL A 586 -9.40 -40.39 -56.13
C VAL A 586 -8.05 -40.12 -55.46
N TYR A 587 -7.79 -40.73 -54.29
CA TYR A 587 -6.46 -40.76 -53.67
C TYR A 587 -5.65 -41.97 -54.15
N PRO A 588 -4.34 -41.83 -54.43
CA PRO A 588 -3.46 -42.96 -54.69
C PRO A 588 -2.88 -43.56 -53.38
N PRO A 589 -2.48 -44.85 -53.39
CA PRO A 589 -2.11 -45.57 -52.17
C PRO A 589 -0.68 -45.25 -51.69
N ARG A 590 -0.52 -45.20 -50.36
CA ARG A 590 0.75 -45.07 -49.63
C ARG A 590 1.65 -46.29 -49.87
N GLN A 591 2.88 -46.04 -50.31
CA GLN A 591 3.98 -47.01 -50.21
C GLN A 591 4.57 -47.01 -48.80
N MET A 592 4.59 -48.18 -48.15
CA MET A 592 5.39 -48.46 -46.96
C MET A 592 6.86 -48.67 -47.36
N ARG A 593 7.79 -48.08 -46.60
CA ARG A 593 9.22 -48.46 -46.59
C ARG A 593 9.59 -48.99 -45.20
N ARG A 594 9.98 -50.27 -45.23
CA ARG A 594 10.74 -51.11 -44.30
C ARG A 594 10.37 -51.12 -42.82
#